data_AF-A0A348WN50-F1
#
_entry.id   AF-A0A348WN50-F1
#
_cell.length_a   1.000
_cell.length_b   1.000
_cell.length_c   1.000
_cell.angle_alpha   90.00
_cell.angle_beta   90.00
_cell.angle_gamma   90.00
#
_symmetry.space_group_name_H-M   'P 1'
#
loop_
_entity.id
_entity.type
_entity.pdbx_description
1 polymer ?
#
loop_
_entity_poly.entity_id
_entity_poly.type
_entity_poly.pdbx_seq_one_letter_code
_entity_poly.pdbx_strand_id
1 'polypeptide(L)' 'VMFGNPETTTGGNALKFYSSVRLDIRRTGALKEGDEVVGNETRVKVVKNKVAPPFKEA' A
#
# COMPACT_ATOMS: atom_id res chain seq x y z
N VAL A 1 -11.38 7.84 22.75
CA VAL A 1 -10.29 6.84 22.76
C VAL A 1 -10.10 6.33 21.33
N MET A 2 -9.16 6.87 20.56
CA MET A 2 -8.85 6.36 19.21
C MET A 2 -7.60 5.48 19.31
N PHE A 3 -7.76 4.19 19.01
CA PHE A 3 -6.67 3.23 18.89
C PHE A 3 -6.42 2.92 17.41
N GLY A 4 -5.16 3.01 16.97
CA GLY A 4 -4.70 2.53 15.66
C GLY A 4 -4.32 3.61 14.63
N ASN A 5 -3.93 3.16 13.43
CA ASN A 5 -3.60 4.01 12.28
C ASN A 5 -4.91 4.63 11.72
N PRO A 6 -5.01 5.97 11.58
CA PRO A 6 -6.21 6.64 11.05
C PRO A 6 -6.48 6.41 9.56
N GLU A 7 -5.56 5.81 8.81
CA GLU A 7 -5.72 5.57 7.38
C GLU A 7 -6.85 4.56 7.08
N THR A 8 -7.96 5.06 6.51
CA THR A 8 -9.12 4.26 6.10
C THR A 8 -9.38 4.46 4.60
N THR A 9 -9.71 3.36 3.89
CA THR A 9 -10.10 3.42 2.48
C THR A 9 -11.57 3.83 2.35
N THR A 10 -11.90 4.64 1.35
CA THR A 10 -13.29 5.01 1.01
C THR A 10 -14.10 3.77 0.60
N GLY A 11 -15.44 3.82 0.72
CA GLY A 11 -16.32 2.68 0.40
C GLY A 11 -16.62 1.73 1.57
N GLY A 12 -16.29 2.13 2.80
CA GLY A 12 -16.62 1.40 4.02
C GLY A 12 -15.91 0.05 4.16
N ASN A 13 -16.45 -0.84 4.99
CA ASN A 13 -15.80 -2.11 5.30
C ASN A 13 -16.05 -3.22 4.26
N ALA A 14 -16.99 -3.04 3.33
CA ALA A 14 -17.33 -4.08 2.35
C ALA A 14 -16.11 -4.50 1.52
N LEU A 15 -15.38 -3.52 0.98
CA LEU A 15 -14.16 -3.77 0.21
C LEU A 15 -13.09 -4.51 1.02
N LYS A 16 -13.03 -4.27 2.34
CA LYS A 16 -12.11 -4.98 3.24
C LYS A 16 -12.42 -6.47 3.35
N PHE A 17 -13.67 -6.91 3.23
CA PHE A 17 -14.02 -8.33 3.36
C PHE A 17 -14.02 -9.06 2.02
N TYR A 18 -14.55 -8.43 0.97
CA TYR A 18 -14.68 -9.02 -0.36
C TYR A 18 -13.37 -9.06 -1.17
N SER A 19 -12.41 -8.18 -0.88
CA SER A 19 -11.10 -8.23 -1.55
C SER A 19 -10.32 -9.52 -1.23
N SER A 20 -9.80 -10.17 -2.26
CA SER A 20 -8.89 -11.32 -2.12
C SER A 20 -7.45 -10.87 -1.79
N VAL A 21 -7.04 -9.71 -2.31
CA VAL A 21 -5.73 -9.10 -2.06
C VAL A 21 -5.91 -7.59 -1.81
N ARG A 22 -5.19 -7.03 -0.85
CA ARG A 22 -5.09 -5.57 -0.63
C ARG A 22 -3.63 -5.15 -0.65
N LEU A 23 -3.34 -4.16 -1.49
CA LEU A 23 -2.02 -3.55 -1.64
C LEU A 23 -2.08 -2.14 -1.06
N ASP A 24 -1.13 -1.82 -0.19
CA ASP A 24 -0.85 -0.45 0.26
C ASP A 24 0.37 0.04 -0.52
N ILE A 25 0.18 1.08 -1.32
CA ILE A 25 1.20 1.63 -2.22
C ILE A 25 1.60 2.99 -1.66
N ARG A 26 2.88 3.13 -1.29
CA ARG A 26 3.42 4.38 -0.77
C ARG A 26 4.61 4.82 -1.59
N ARG A 27 4.64 6.09 -1.96
CA ARG A 27 5.82 6.71 -2.56
C ARG A 27 6.90 6.88 -1.49
N THR A 28 8.10 6.35 -1.74
CA THR A 28 9.23 6.44 -0.82
C THR A 28 10.22 7.51 -1.25
N GLY A 29 10.42 7.69 -2.56
CA GLY A 29 11.41 8.63 -3.08
C GLY A 29 11.12 9.11 -4.50
N ALA A 30 11.97 10.02 -4.98
CA ALA A 30 12.03 10.43 -6.37
C ALA A 30 13.32 9.87 -6.97
N LEU A 31 13.20 9.15 -8.09
CA LEU A 31 14.33 8.69 -8.88
C LEU A 31 14.80 9.86 -9.74
N LYS A 32 16.01 10.35 -9.47
CA LYS A 32 16.63 11.46 -10.21
C LYS A 32 17.80 10.94 -11.03
N GLU A 33 17.90 11.39 -12.27
CA GLU A 33 19.07 11.16 -13.12
C GLU A 33 19.65 12.55 -13.46
N GLY A 34 20.68 12.94 -12.71
CA GLY A 34 21.18 14.33 -12.74
C GLY A 34 20.17 15.32 -12.16
N ASP A 35 19.80 16.34 -12.94
CA ASP A 35 18.82 17.37 -12.55
C ASP A 35 17.37 17.02 -12.95
N GLU A 36 17.17 15.95 -13.73
CA GLU A 36 15.83 15.53 -14.15
C GLU A 36 15.24 14.45 -13.23
N VAL A 37 13.99 14.66 -12.82
CA VAL A 37 13.23 13.66 -12.06
C VAL A 37 12.62 12.67 -13.04
N VAL A 38 13.30 11.54 -13.24
CA VAL A 38 12.88 10.49 -14.19
C VAL A 38 11.73 9.64 -13.64
N GLY A 39 11.57 9.53 -12.32
CA GLY A 39 10.47 8.74 -11.77
C GLY A 39 10.28 8.79 -10.25
N ASN A 40 9.40 7.91 -9.76
CA ASN A 40 9.07 7.78 -8.35
C ASN A 40 9.37 6.37 -7.86
N GLU A 41 10.22 6.27 -6.85
CA GLU A 41 10.42 5.01 -6.14
C GLU A 41 9.22 4.78 -5.20
N THR A 42 8.57 3.64 -5.38
CA THR A 42 7.31 3.30 -4.74
C THR A 42 7.43 1.93 -4.09
N ARG A 43 7.09 1.83 -2.81
CA ARG A 43 7.05 0.57 -2.06
C ARG A 43 5.62 0.05 -2.01
N VAL A 44 5.46 -1.26 -2.18
CA VAL A 44 4.14 -1.92 -2.17
C VAL A 44 4.10 -2.94 -1.04
N LYS A 45 3.20 -2.74 -0.07
CA LYS A 45 2.98 -3.67 1.03
C LYS A 45 1.70 -4.46 0.83
N VAL A 46 1.79 -5.78 0.94
CA VAL A 46 0.62 -6.67 0.89
C VAL A 46 -0.04 -6.71 2.27
N VAL A 47 -1.10 -5.93 2.46
CA VAL A 47 -1.83 -5.80 3.74
C VAL A 47 -2.86 -6.92 3.93
N LYS A 48 -3.41 -7.46 2.84
CA LYS A 48 -4.30 -8.63 2.87
C LYS A 48 -3.95 -9.55 1.71
N ASN A 49 -3.82 -10.83 1.99
CA ASN A 49 -3.69 -11.87 0.97
C ASN A 49 -4.49 -13.10 1.42
N LYS A 50 -5.46 -13.53 0.62
CA LYS A 50 -6.22 -14.78 0.84
C LYS A 50 -5.66 -15.98 0.09
N VAL A 51 -4.65 -15.79 -0.77
CA VAL A 51 -4.14 -16.81 -1.71
C VAL A 51 -2.76 -17.34 -1.29
N ALA A 52 -1.95 -16.52 -0.62
CA ALA A 52 -0.62 -16.87 -0.15
C ALA A 52 -0.31 -16.17 1.19
N PRO A 53 0.78 -16.53 1.89
CA PRO A 53 1.13 -15.91 3.17
C PRO A 53 1.21 -14.37 3.04
N PRO A 54 0.47 -13.62 3.86
CA PRO A 54 0.53 -12.15 3.87
C PRO A 54 1.88 -11.65 4.44
N PHE A 55 2.16 -10.36 4.24
CA PHE A 55 3.35 -9.64 4.75
C PHE A 55 4.69 -9.86 4.05
N LYS A 56 4.71 -10.30 2.79
CA LYS A 56 5.93 -10.14 1.96
C LYS A 56 6.05 -8.67 1.53
N GLU A 57 7.17 -8.05 1.87
CA GLU A 57 7.54 -6.72 1.39
C GLU A 57 8.29 -6.90 0.07
N ALA A 58 7.84 -6.22 -0.99
CA ALA A 58 8.46 -6.17 -2.30
C ALA A 58 8.80 -4.72 -2.66
#